data_AF-A0A3D5L349-F1
#
_entry.id   AF-A0A3D5L349-F1
#
_cell.length_a   1.000
_cell.length_b   1.000
_cell.length_c   1.000
_cell.angle_alpha   90.00
_cell.angle_beta   90.00
_cell.angle_gamma   90.00
#
_symmetry.space_group_name_H-M   'P 1'
#
loop_
_entity.id
_entity.type
_entity.pdbx_description
1 polymer ?
#
loop_
_entity_poly.entity_id
_entity_poly.type
_entity_poly.pdbx_seq_one_letter_code
_entity_poly.pdbx_strand_id
1 'polypeptide(L)'
;MGFDLADDFCQVAFLENPGKKTPKDPVTYSLIEGGEQYDIPTAIAKQNGVNRWVCGQEAVAAASDGTSTYIPHLVTLAIEGSPVPVENSRYEPTALLALYISRVLMRISNRVPTQEIGAIMFTSRLMDNRMISILENVKKRLNLTSELYFESHESSYYNYLLMQAQSVREPGSMLVEYETGGEIRICRMMYNTRTKPIIAWQEKESAPGLFSETMEERDGELLGILQKAIDRRQISSVYLVGSGFDLEHLKKTVSFLLRGRRVFSGSNLYGKGACYGAYLRLNQPEIASQYYFLDDNRLKENIGIRAQVKGETVYHPFLEAGVNWYEADVTDDLILEDGNELHLVLTPLTGGKVEDFMIRLDHLPVREGRTTRIRLHFTMTARDMVHLVIEDLGFGEIFPSTGLKWEQNITIHG
;
A
#
# COMPACT_ATOMS: atom_id res chain seq x y z
N MET A 1 16.75 -8.14 0.90
CA MET A 1 16.98 -6.88 1.62
C MET A 1 15.80 -5.97 1.37
N GLY A 2 15.37 -5.19 2.35
CA GLY A 2 14.32 -4.18 2.25
C GLY A 2 14.90 -2.79 2.52
N PHE A 3 14.64 -1.84 1.63
CA PHE A 3 14.94 -0.43 1.80
C PHE A 3 13.63 0.32 2.01
N ASP A 4 13.48 0.97 3.15
CA ASP A 4 12.49 2.01 3.34
C ASP A 4 13.14 3.35 3.00
N LEU A 5 12.66 4.01 1.94
CA LEU A 5 13.24 5.23 1.39
C LEU A 5 12.29 6.41 1.59
N ALA A 6 12.70 7.37 2.41
CA ALA A 6 12.08 8.68 2.58
C ALA A 6 13.12 9.79 2.48
N ASP A 7 12.65 11.05 2.40
CA ASP A 7 13.55 12.21 2.28
C ASP A 7 14.33 12.52 3.55
N ASP A 8 13.75 12.26 4.72
CA ASP A 8 14.41 12.53 5.99
C ASP A 8 15.41 11.41 6.29
N PHE A 9 14.95 10.17 6.22
CA PHE A 9 15.73 8.99 6.55
C PHE A 9 15.44 7.81 5.63
N CYS A 10 16.42 6.92 5.55
CA CYS A 10 16.33 5.62 4.94
C CYS A 10 16.67 4.57 5.98
N GLN A 11 15.94 3.47 5.99
CA GLN A 11 16.23 2.32 6.82
C GLN A 11 16.41 1.09 5.95
N VAL A 12 17.30 0.20 6.39
CA VAL A 12 17.60 -1.02 5.66
C VAL A 12 17.45 -2.22 6.57
N ALA A 13 16.62 -3.18 6.18
CA ALA A 13 16.51 -4.47 6.83
C ALA A 13 16.94 -5.61 5.92
N PHE A 14 17.48 -6.68 6.48
CA PHE A 14 17.96 -7.81 5.72
C PHE A 14 17.70 -9.14 6.44
N LEU A 15 17.65 -10.20 5.62
CA LEU A 15 17.55 -11.59 6.05
C LEU A 15 18.76 -12.33 5.52
N GLU A 16 19.50 -12.96 6.42
CA GLU A 16 20.62 -13.84 6.07
C GLU A 16 20.10 -15.26 5.86
N ASN A 17 20.36 -15.83 4.68
CA ASN A 17 20.07 -17.23 4.35
C ASN A 17 18.65 -17.72 4.74
N PRO A 18 17.57 -17.02 4.33
CA PRO A 18 16.23 -17.33 4.82
C PRO A 18 15.71 -18.72 4.39
N GLY A 19 16.29 -19.33 3.34
CA GLY A 19 15.81 -20.61 2.80
C GLY A 19 14.33 -20.56 2.42
N LYS A 20 13.63 -21.70 2.48
CA LYS A 20 12.17 -21.77 2.22
C LYS A 20 11.30 -21.84 3.49
N LYS A 21 11.92 -21.93 4.67
CA LYS A 21 11.20 -21.97 5.95
C LYS A 21 10.94 -20.54 6.40
N THR A 22 9.93 -20.32 7.24
CA THR A 22 9.70 -19.03 7.89
C THR A 22 11.01 -18.55 8.52
N PRO A 23 11.59 -17.45 8.01
CA PRO A 23 12.86 -16.97 8.50
C PRO A 23 12.69 -16.39 9.91
N LYS A 24 13.81 -16.19 10.60
CA LYS A 24 13.83 -15.29 11.78
C LYS A 24 13.46 -13.88 11.32
N ASP A 25 13.10 -13.02 12.29
CA ASP A 25 12.82 -11.62 11.99
C ASP A 25 14.01 -10.94 11.27
N PRO A 26 13.75 -10.08 10.26
CA PRO A 26 14.77 -9.31 9.59
C PRO A 26 15.56 -8.46 10.58
N VAL A 27 16.87 -8.43 10.38
CA VAL A 27 17.77 -7.55 11.12
C VAL A 27 17.73 -6.20 10.44
N THR A 28 17.42 -5.15 11.19
CA THR A 28 17.55 -3.76 10.71
C THR A 28 18.98 -3.30 10.95
N TYR A 29 19.60 -2.70 9.94
CA TYR A 29 20.92 -2.10 10.06
C TYR A 29 20.85 -0.91 11.02
N SER A 30 21.72 -0.92 12.04
CA SER A 30 21.86 0.18 13.00
C SER A 30 23.17 0.91 12.75
N LEU A 31 23.13 2.24 12.82
CA LEU A 31 24.31 3.11 12.70
C LEU A 31 25.30 2.91 13.85
N ILE A 32 24.81 2.48 15.02
CA ILE A 32 25.61 2.19 16.20
C ILE A 32 25.52 0.69 16.48
N GLU A 33 26.66 0.02 16.55
CA GLU A 33 26.71 -1.40 16.86
C GLU A 33 26.10 -1.68 18.24
N GLY A 34 25.12 -2.58 18.29
CA GLY A 34 24.38 -2.92 19.51
C GLY A 34 23.32 -1.89 19.93
N GLY A 35 23.19 -0.76 19.21
CA GLY A 35 22.14 0.24 19.43
C GLY A 35 20.95 0.07 18.48
N GLU A 36 19.92 0.90 18.67
CA GLU A 36 18.68 0.92 17.87
C GLU A 36 18.55 2.19 17.00
N GLN A 37 19.67 2.69 16.48
CA GLN A 37 19.68 3.87 15.61
C GLN A 37 19.58 3.44 14.14
N TYR A 38 18.35 3.19 13.69
CA TYR A 38 18.06 2.64 12.36
C TYR A 38 18.00 3.69 11.24
N ASP A 39 17.76 4.95 11.61
CA ASP A 39 17.51 6.04 10.67
C ASP A 39 18.82 6.57 10.06
N ILE A 40 19.09 6.20 8.82
CA ILE A 40 20.20 6.74 8.03
C ILE A 40 19.70 8.00 7.32
N PRO A 41 20.20 9.21 7.63
CA PRO A 41 19.73 10.42 6.97
C PRO A 41 19.83 10.32 5.43
N THR A 42 18.75 10.61 4.70
CA THR A 42 18.73 10.53 3.23
C THR A 42 19.35 11.77 2.61
N ALA A 43 20.64 11.95 2.90
CA ALA A 43 21.41 13.10 2.50
C ALA A 43 22.86 12.71 2.15
N ILE A 44 23.45 13.53 1.30
CA ILE A 44 24.88 13.48 0.97
C ILE A 44 25.50 14.86 1.18
N ALA A 45 26.82 14.88 1.39
CA ALA A 45 27.59 16.12 1.38
C ALA A 45 28.84 15.94 0.54
N LYS A 46 29.17 16.96 -0.26
CA LYS A 46 30.43 17.05 -1.01
C LYS A 46 31.38 17.98 -0.29
N GLN A 47 32.56 17.50 0.06
CA GLN A 47 33.61 18.33 0.65
C GLN A 47 34.05 19.42 -0.34
N ASN A 48 34.15 20.67 0.12
CA ASN A 48 34.45 21.80 -0.75
C ASN A 48 35.86 21.68 -1.35
N GLY A 49 35.98 21.90 -2.66
CA GLY A 49 37.24 21.84 -3.40
C GLY A 49 37.82 20.42 -3.60
N VAL A 50 37.14 19.37 -3.11
CA VAL A 50 37.58 17.98 -3.22
C VAL A 50 36.44 17.13 -3.77
N ASN A 51 36.71 16.19 -4.67
CA ASN A 51 35.68 15.25 -5.15
C ASN A 51 35.42 14.11 -4.14
N ARG A 52 35.22 14.46 -2.86
CA ARG A 52 34.91 13.53 -1.78
C ARG A 52 33.47 13.74 -1.34
N TRP A 53 32.71 12.65 -1.38
CA TRP A 53 31.32 12.62 -0.96
C TRP A 53 31.18 11.78 0.31
N VAL A 54 30.28 12.18 1.21
CA VAL A 54 29.87 11.44 2.41
C VAL A 54 28.33 11.36 2.45
N CYS A 55 27.76 10.43 3.23
CA CYS A 55 26.31 10.23 3.31
C CYS A 55 25.83 9.99 4.75
N GLY A 56 24.52 10.14 4.96
CA GLY A 56 23.90 9.88 6.26
C GLY A 56 24.43 10.81 7.35
N GLN A 57 24.71 10.25 8.53
CA GLN A 57 25.20 11.02 9.67
C GLN A 57 26.49 11.82 9.37
N GLU A 58 27.38 11.28 8.52
CA GLU A 58 28.60 11.98 8.12
C GLU A 58 28.29 13.22 7.26
N ALA A 59 27.25 13.16 6.42
CA ALA A 59 26.83 14.32 5.64
C ALA A 59 26.23 15.41 6.53
N VAL A 60 25.43 15.02 7.53
CA VAL A 60 24.88 15.95 8.53
C VAL A 60 26.01 16.60 9.34
N ALA A 61 26.99 15.83 9.80
CA ALA A 61 28.14 16.37 10.52
C ALA A 61 28.98 17.33 9.64
N ALA A 62 29.27 16.95 8.41
CA ALA A 62 30.07 17.77 7.48
C ALA A 62 29.39 19.08 7.08
N ALA A 63 28.05 19.13 7.12
CA ALA A 63 27.27 20.34 6.90
C ALA A 63 27.48 21.37 8.02
N SER A 64 27.49 20.91 9.28
CA SER A 64 27.65 21.76 10.46
C SER A 64 28.99 22.49 10.51
N ASP A 65 30.03 21.88 9.94
CA ASP A 65 31.39 22.43 9.91
C ASP A 65 31.59 23.48 8.79
N GLY A 66 30.60 23.71 7.93
CA GLY A 66 30.66 24.69 6.82
C GLY A 66 31.66 24.36 5.71
N THR A 67 32.29 23.19 5.76
CA THR A 67 33.34 22.76 4.82
C THR A 67 32.81 21.96 3.63
N SER A 68 31.49 21.73 3.56
CA SER A 68 30.87 20.88 2.57
C SER A 68 29.55 21.45 2.04
N THR A 69 29.23 21.14 0.79
CA THR A 69 27.91 21.39 0.22
C THR A 69 26.96 20.25 0.61
N TYR A 70 26.02 20.52 1.51
CA TYR A 70 25.02 19.58 2.00
C TYR A 70 23.81 19.50 1.05
N ILE A 71 23.35 18.27 0.77
CA ILE A 71 22.26 17.99 -0.16
C ILE A 71 21.28 17.02 0.53
N PRO A 72 20.21 17.54 1.14
CA PRO A 72 19.11 16.75 1.69
C PRO A 72 18.08 16.39 0.63
N HIS A 73 17.02 15.70 1.04
CA HIS A 73 15.80 15.47 0.24
C HIS A 73 16.08 14.83 -1.14
N LEU A 74 16.97 13.84 -1.16
CA LEU A 74 17.41 13.21 -2.40
C LEU A 74 16.28 12.51 -3.16
N VAL A 75 15.22 12.07 -2.46
CA VAL A 75 14.07 11.41 -3.06
C VAL A 75 13.25 12.44 -3.83
N THR A 76 12.91 13.57 -3.19
CA THR A 76 12.21 14.68 -3.85
C THR A 76 13.01 15.24 -5.01
N LEU A 77 14.32 15.47 -4.84
CA LEU A 77 15.17 15.96 -5.93
C LEU A 77 15.18 15.01 -7.13
N ALA A 78 15.26 13.69 -6.88
CA ALA A 78 15.20 12.67 -7.93
C ALA A 78 13.85 12.66 -8.64
N ILE A 79 12.75 12.82 -7.90
CA ILE A 79 11.42 12.98 -8.47
C ILE A 79 11.42 14.22 -9.37
N GLU A 80 11.70 15.41 -8.84
CA GLU A 80 11.66 16.68 -9.59
C GLU A 80 12.52 16.68 -10.85
N GLY A 81 13.69 16.03 -10.81
CA GLY A 81 14.56 15.81 -11.97
C GLY A 81 15.36 17.05 -12.41
N SER A 82 15.21 18.18 -11.72
CA SER A 82 15.96 19.41 -12.02
C SER A 82 17.42 19.28 -11.58
N PRO A 83 18.42 19.64 -12.41
CA PRO A 83 19.83 19.51 -12.05
C PRO A 83 20.19 20.26 -10.76
N VAL A 84 20.87 19.58 -9.85
CA VAL A 84 21.27 20.13 -8.54
C VAL A 84 22.60 20.88 -8.67
N PRO A 85 22.65 22.20 -8.38
CA PRO A 85 23.90 22.94 -8.35
C PRO A 85 24.72 22.54 -7.12
N VAL A 86 25.97 22.15 -7.34
CA VAL A 86 26.93 21.81 -6.28
C VAL A 86 28.26 22.44 -6.66
N GLU A 87 28.65 23.48 -5.91
CA GLU A 87 29.78 24.36 -6.25
C GLU A 87 29.64 24.92 -7.68
N ASN A 88 30.62 24.64 -8.55
CA ASN A 88 30.67 25.10 -9.95
C ASN A 88 30.10 24.08 -10.94
N SER A 89 29.47 23.01 -10.45
CA SER A 89 28.96 21.91 -11.26
C SER A 89 27.45 21.72 -11.07
N ARG A 90 26.80 21.08 -12.05
CA ARG A 90 25.42 20.63 -11.95
C ARG A 90 25.36 19.12 -12.03
N TYR A 91 24.67 18.50 -11.08
CA TYR A 91 24.55 17.05 -10.98
C TYR A 91 23.13 16.60 -11.30
N GLU A 92 23.02 15.45 -11.95
CA GLU A 92 21.74 14.81 -12.22
C GLU A 92 21.20 14.20 -10.91
N PRO A 93 19.97 14.53 -10.48
CA PRO A 93 19.43 14.10 -9.19
C PRO A 93 19.41 12.58 -8.97
N THR A 94 19.05 11.79 -9.98
CA THR A 94 19.03 10.32 -9.89
C THR A 94 20.43 9.75 -9.67
N ALA A 95 21.46 10.38 -10.24
CA ALA A 95 22.85 10.01 -9.96
C ALA A 95 23.27 10.31 -8.52
N LEU A 96 22.75 11.38 -7.91
CA LEU A 96 22.98 11.68 -6.49
C LEU A 96 22.27 10.67 -5.58
N LEU A 97 21.03 10.30 -5.90
CA LEU A 97 20.31 9.23 -5.19
C LEU A 97 21.02 7.87 -5.35
N ALA A 98 21.52 7.55 -6.55
CA ALA A 98 22.31 6.35 -6.79
C ALA A 98 23.60 6.35 -5.95
N LEU A 99 24.30 7.49 -5.87
CA LEU A 99 25.48 7.65 -5.01
C LEU A 99 25.13 7.37 -3.55
N TYR A 100 24.02 7.93 -3.05
CA TYR A 100 23.55 7.67 -1.69
C TYR A 100 23.31 6.18 -1.43
N ILE A 101 22.50 5.53 -2.27
CA ILE A 101 22.18 4.10 -2.14
C ILE A 101 23.44 3.24 -2.22
N SER A 102 24.37 3.55 -3.13
CA SER A 102 25.67 2.88 -3.22
C SER A 102 26.46 2.95 -1.91
N ARG A 103 26.50 4.13 -1.27
CA ARG A 103 27.20 4.31 0.00
C ARG A 103 26.52 3.58 1.15
N VAL A 104 25.19 3.54 1.18
CA VAL A 104 24.43 2.75 2.16
C VAL A 104 24.74 1.25 1.99
N LEU A 105 24.69 0.72 0.76
CA LEU A 105 25.05 -0.67 0.48
C LEU A 105 26.49 -1.01 0.91
N MET A 106 27.44 -0.12 0.64
CA MET A 106 28.84 -0.29 1.06
C MET A 106 29.02 -0.30 2.58
N ARG A 107 28.19 0.42 3.35
CA ARG A 107 28.23 0.36 4.82
C ARG A 107 27.72 -0.98 5.36
N ILE A 108 26.77 -1.58 4.66
CA ILE A 108 26.14 -2.85 5.06
C ILE A 108 26.95 -4.05 4.55
N SER A 109 27.85 -3.86 3.58
CA SER A 109 28.57 -4.95 2.90
C SER A 109 29.40 -5.86 3.81
N ASN A 110 29.80 -5.37 4.99
CA ASN A 110 30.51 -6.17 5.99
C ASN A 110 29.61 -7.25 6.64
N ARG A 111 28.29 -7.04 6.63
CA ARG A 111 27.30 -8.02 7.12
C ARG A 111 26.67 -8.80 5.97
N VAL A 112 26.31 -8.09 4.89
CA VAL A 112 25.71 -8.70 3.70
C VAL A 112 26.50 -8.27 2.47
N PRO A 113 27.47 -9.09 2.00
CA PRO A 113 28.24 -8.77 0.82
C PRO A 113 27.33 -8.44 -0.36
N THR A 114 27.62 -7.35 -1.08
CA THR A 114 26.72 -6.85 -2.14
C THR A 114 26.48 -7.89 -3.24
N GLN A 115 27.48 -8.75 -3.54
CA GLN A 115 27.35 -9.82 -4.52
C GLN A 115 26.43 -10.97 -4.07
N GLU A 116 26.17 -11.11 -2.76
CA GLU A 116 25.32 -12.15 -2.19
C GLU A 116 23.85 -11.71 -2.05
N ILE A 117 23.55 -10.44 -2.35
CA ILE A 117 22.18 -9.93 -2.29
C ILE A 117 21.36 -10.58 -3.41
N GLY A 118 20.48 -11.51 -3.07
CA GLY A 118 19.58 -12.14 -4.05
C GLY A 118 18.48 -11.20 -4.57
N ALA A 119 17.89 -10.40 -3.68
CA ALA A 119 16.89 -9.38 -4.05
C ALA A 119 16.89 -8.18 -3.11
N ILE A 120 16.50 -7.04 -3.67
CA ILE A 120 16.21 -5.79 -2.97
C ILE A 120 14.76 -5.41 -3.24
N MET A 121 14.00 -5.17 -2.18
CA MET A 121 12.69 -4.53 -2.24
C MET A 121 12.84 -3.09 -1.78
N PHE A 122 12.44 -2.13 -2.61
CA PHE A 122 12.29 -0.75 -2.18
C PHE A 122 10.83 -0.50 -1.79
N THR A 123 10.65 0.15 -0.65
CA THR A 123 9.38 0.70 -0.21
C THR A 123 9.53 2.18 0.05
N SER A 124 8.46 2.90 -0.22
CA SER A 124 8.36 4.32 0.04
C SER A 124 6.89 4.67 0.18
N ARG A 125 6.64 5.83 0.77
CA ARG A 125 5.29 6.37 0.89
C ARG A 125 4.64 6.65 -0.47
N LEU A 126 5.43 7.07 -1.45
CA LEU A 126 4.98 7.28 -2.82
C LEU A 126 5.77 6.36 -3.76
N MET A 127 5.21 5.18 -4.04
CA MET A 127 5.79 4.20 -4.96
C MET A 127 4.99 4.14 -6.27
N ASP A 128 5.04 5.23 -7.04
CA ASP A 128 4.38 5.34 -8.35
C ASP A 128 5.32 4.96 -9.52
N ASN A 129 4.80 5.03 -10.75
CA ASN A 129 5.58 4.74 -11.96
C ASN A 129 6.83 5.62 -12.12
N ARG A 130 6.80 6.86 -11.60
CA ARG A 130 7.93 7.79 -11.65
C ARG A 130 9.02 7.34 -10.68
N MET A 131 8.66 7.03 -9.44
CA MET A 131 9.58 6.48 -8.43
C MET A 131 10.21 5.17 -8.91
N ILE A 132 9.40 4.25 -9.44
CA ILE A 132 9.88 2.97 -9.98
C ILE A 132 10.90 3.21 -11.10
N SER A 133 10.61 4.13 -12.03
CA SER A 133 11.53 4.46 -13.13
C SER A 133 12.86 5.05 -12.64
N ILE A 134 12.82 5.87 -11.59
CA ILE A 134 14.01 6.44 -10.94
C ILE A 134 14.86 5.32 -10.32
N LEU A 135 14.24 4.41 -9.56
CA LEU A 135 14.96 3.32 -8.89
C LEU A 135 15.49 2.26 -9.89
N GLU A 136 14.79 2.02 -11.00
CA GLU A 136 15.31 1.23 -12.13
C GLU A 136 16.55 1.89 -12.76
N ASN A 137 16.57 3.21 -12.85
CA ASN A 137 17.76 3.95 -13.30
C ASN A 137 18.91 3.82 -12.29
N VAL A 138 18.62 3.92 -10.99
CA VAL A 138 19.60 3.65 -9.92
C VAL A 138 20.18 2.24 -10.07
N LYS A 139 19.35 1.21 -10.25
CA LYS A 139 19.80 -0.18 -10.48
C LYS A 139 20.83 -0.28 -11.59
N LYS A 140 20.52 0.33 -12.74
CA LYS A 140 21.39 0.36 -13.93
C LYS A 140 22.71 1.08 -13.64
N ARG A 141 22.66 2.25 -12.99
CA ARG A 141 23.86 3.03 -12.65
C ARG A 141 24.79 2.30 -11.69
N LEU A 142 24.23 1.57 -10.74
CA LEU A 142 24.97 0.83 -9.74
C LEU A 142 25.39 -0.57 -10.20
N ASN A 143 24.98 -0.99 -11.40
CA ASN A 143 25.18 -2.34 -11.92
C ASN A 143 24.78 -3.43 -10.92
N LEU A 144 23.66 -3.23 -10.22
CA LEU A 144 23.16 -4.20 -9.25
C LEU A 144 22.70 -5.47 -9.98
N THR A 145 23.29 -6.60 -9.61
CA THR A 145 22.93 -7.93 -10.13
C THR A 145 21.74 -8.55 -9.40
N SER A 146 21.33 -7.98 -8.28
CA SER A 146 20.19 -8.41 -7.49
C SER A 146 18.87 -8.20 -8.24
N GLU A 147 17.91 -9.08 -7.98
CA GLU A 147 16.52 -8.83 -8.36
C GLU A 147 16.00 -7.57 -7.65
N LEU A 148 15.20 -6.78 -8.36
CA LEU A 148 14.69 -5.53 -7.86
C LEU A 148 13.17 -5.55 -7.86
N TYR A 149 12.59 -5.25 -6.71
CA TYR A 149 11.15 -5.16 -6.52
C TYR A 149 10.79 -3.85 -5.85
N PHE A 150 9.54 -3.46 -6.03
CA PHE A 150 8.99 -2.21 -5.55
C PHE A 150 7.63 -2.48 -4.90
N GLU A 151 7.38 -1.86 -3.78
CA GLU A 151 6.09 -1.92 -3.11
C GLU A 151 5.81 -0.64 -2.34
N SER A 152 4.55 -0.41 -2.00
CA SER A 152 4.17 0.73 -1.16
C SER A 152 4.35 0.39 0.32
N HIS A 153 4.35 1.42 1.17
CA HIS A 153 4.30 1.27 2.63
C HIS A 153 3.16 0.35 3.10
N GLU A 154 1.99 0.44 2.46
CA GLU A 154 0.85 -0.42 2.74
C GLU A 154 1.16 -1.89 2.51
N SER A 155 1.81 -2.20 1.39
CA SER A 155 2.22 -3.56 1.04
C SER A 155 3.29 -4.06 2.00
N SER A 156 4.23 -3.19 2.40
CA SER A 156 5.23 -3.53 3.41
C SER A 156 4.60 -3.82 4.78
N TYR A 157 3.60 -3.05 5.20
CA TYR A 157 2.88 -3.33 6.44
C TYR A 157 2.15 -4.67 6.39
N TYR A 158 1.48 -4.98 5.26
CA TYR A 158 0.88 -6.29 5.03
C TYR A 158 1.92 -7.43 5.11
N ASN A 159 3.03 -7.31 4.36
CA ASN A 159 4.08 -8.31 4.32
C ASN A 159 4.71 -8.53 5.70
N TYR A 160 4.88 -7.46 6.47
CA TYR A 160 5.34 -7.53 7.84
C TYR A 160 4.39 -8.37 8.69
N LEU A 161 3.09 -8.04 8.70
CA LEU A 161 2.06 -8.74 9.48
C LEU A 161 1.87 -10.20 9.07
N LEU A 162 1.94 -10.49 7.77
CA LEU A 162 1.78 -11.85 7.23
C LEU A 162 2.80 -12.81 7.84
N MET A 163 4.00 -12.28 8.13
CA MET A 163 5.11 -13.03 8.72
C MET A 163 5.10 -13.03 10.26
N GLN A 164 4.19 -12.29 10.90
CA GLN A 164 3.99 -12.34 12.35
C GLN A 164 3.12 -13.53 12.77
N ALA A 165 3.18 -13.90 14.06
CA ALA A 165 2.30 -14.91 14.63
C ALA A 165 0.82 -14.54 14.40
N GLN A 166 -0.05 -15.55 14.21
CA GLN A 166 -1.47 -15.33 13.92
C GLN A 166 -2.16 -14.46 14.99
N SER A 167 -1.82 -14.67 16.27
CA SER A 167 -2.36 -13.87 17.38
C SER A 167 -1.93 -12.41 17.39
N VAL A 168 -0.93 -12.01 16.59
CA VAL A 168 -0.52 -10.61 16.38
C VAL A 168 -1.28 -10.01 15.21
N ARG A 169 -1.44 -10.73 14.10
CA ARG A 169 -2.04 -10.19 12.88
C ARG A 169 -3.57 -10.22 12.89
N GLU A 170 -4.19 -11.27 13.44
CA GLU A 170 -5.65 -11.48 13.47
C GLU A 170 -6.26 -11.20 14.86
N PRO A 171 -7.53 -10.79 14.96
CA PRO A 171 -8.49 -10.56 13.86
C PRO A 171 -8.28 -9.23 13.10
N GLY A 172 -7.32 -8.41 13.54
CA GLY A 172 -6.92 -7.19 12.85
C GLY A 172 -5.73 -6.53 13.56
N SER A 173 -5.04 -5.64 12.87
CA SER A 173 -3.93 -4.86 13.41
C SER A 173 -4.12 -3.39 13.07
N MET A 174 -3.61 -2.49 13.90
CA MET A 174 -3.65 -1.05 13.66
C MET A 174 -2.24 -0.46 13.69
N LEU A 175 -1.87 0.26 12.65
CA LEU A 175 -0.67 1.08 12.58
C LEU A 175 -1.07 2.54 12.78
N VAL A 176 -0.39 3.22 13.70
CA VAL A 176 -0.57 4.65 13.97
C VAL A 176 0.77 5.33 13.73
N GLU A 177 0.77 6.26 12.78
CA GLU A 177 1.93 7.06 12.42
C GLU A 177 1.71 8.49 12.89
N TYR A 178 2.69 9.03 13.62
CA TYR A 178 2.63 10.40 14.10
C TYR A 178 4.02 10.99 14.29
N GLU A 179 4.33 12.03 13.51
CA GLU A 179 5.48 12.89 13.75
C GLU A 179 5.06 14.10 14.58
N THR A 180 5.93 14.58 15.47
CA THR A 180 5.58 15.70 16.36
C THR A 180 5.10 16.92 15.57
N GLY A 181 3.87 17.36 15.83
CA GLY A 181 3.24 18.50 15.14
C GLY A 181 2.66 18.20 13.75
N GLY A 182 2.78 16.96 13.26
CA GLY A 182 2.15 16.48 12.03
C GLY A 182 0.72 15.99 12.23
N GLU A 183 0.10 15.50 11.16
CA GLU A 183 -1.16 14.75 11.25
C GLU A 183 -0.91 13.34 11.81
N ILE A 184 -1.94 12.77 12.47
CA ILE A 184 -1.93 11.38 12.89
C ILE A 184 -2.55 10.54 11.78
N ARG A 185 -1.82 9.56 11.25
CA ARG A 185 -2.37 8.58 10.31
C ARG A 185 -2.62 7.26 10.98
N ILE A 186 -3.77 6.67 10.65
CA ILE A 186 -4.23 5.41 11.19
C ILE A 186 -4.51 4.49 10.02
N CYS A 187 -3.83 3.36 9.98
CA CYS A 187 -4.07 2.29 9.01
C CYS A 187 -4.47 1.02 9.77
N ARG A 188 -5.62 0.44 9.45
CA ARG A 188 -6.11 -0.79 10.06
C ARG A 188 -6.02 -1.91 9.05
N MET A 189 -5.25 -2.96 9.36
CA MET A 189 -5.28 -4.21 8.62
C MET A 189 -6.42 -5.08 9.13
N MET A 190 -7.33 -5.42 8.23
CA MET A 190 -8.53 -6.20 8.50
C MET A 190 -8.52 -7.51 7.69
N TYR A 191 -9.25 -8.52 8.16
CA TYR A 191 -9.27 -9.86 7.56
C TYR A 191 -10.67 -10.43 7.45
N ASN A 192 -10.96 -11.09 6.32
CA ASN A 192 -12.17 -11.86 6.11
C ASN A 192 -11.80 -13.34 6.09
N THR A 193 -11.80 -13.94 7.28
CA THR A 193 -11.42 -15.34 7.49
C THR A 193 -12.45 -16.35 7.00
N ARG A 194 -13.58 -15.89 6.43
CA ARG A 194 -14.62 -16.75 5.83
C ARG A 194 -14.30 -17.16 4.39
N THR A 195 -13.27 -16.55 3.81
CA THR A 195 -12.81 -16.80 2.45
C THR A 195 -11.56 -17.69 2.46
N LYS A 196 -11.29 -18.35 1.33
CA LYS A 196 -10.05 -19.10 1.10
C LYS A 196 -9.54 -18.73 -0.31
N PRO A 197 -8.38 -18.05 -0.43
CA PRO A 197 -7.51 -17.55 0.65
C PRO A 197 -8.20 -16.49 1.53
N ILE A 198 -7.66 -16.25 2.73
CA ILE A 198 -8.13 -15.19 3.63
C ILE A 198 -7.87 -13.85 2.96
N ILE A 199 -8.94 -13.09 2.72
CA ILE A 199 -8.82 -11.73 2.20
C ILE A 199 -8.34 -10.79 3.31
N ALA A 200 -7.29 -10.02 3.03
CA ALA A 200 -6.80 -8.93 3.87
C ALA A 200 -6.98 -7.60 3.14
N TRP A 201 -7.37 -6.55 3.85
CA TRP A 201 -7.46 -5.20 3.30
C TRP A 201 -7.10 -4.15 4.36
N GLN A 202 -6.89 -2.93 3.89
CA GLN A 202 -6.61 -1.80 4.75
C GLN A 202 -7.75 -0.79 4.76
N GLU A 203 -7.95 -0.20 5.94
CA GLU A 203 -8.77 0.98 6.11
C GLU A 203 -7.93 2.10 6.69
N LYS A 204 -8.00 3.27 6.06
CA LYS A 204 -7.16 4.42 6.39
C LYS A 204 -8.01 5.55 6.93
N GLU A 205 -7.51 6.23 7.94
CA GLU A 205 -8.09 7.42 8.53
C GLU A 205 -6.96 8.38 8.90
N SER A 206 -7.24 9.68 8.83
CA SER A 206 -6.35 10.73 9.32
C SER A 206 -7.05 11.52 10.41
N ALA A 207 -6.34 11.83 11.47
CA ALA A 207 -6.76 12.76 12.50
C ALA A 207 -5.80 13.95 12.55
N PRO A 208 -6.28 15.13 13.01
CA PRO A 208 -5.39 16.25 13.28
C PRO A 208 -4.29 15.85 14.28
N GLY A 209 -3.17 16.57 14.24
CA GLY A 209 -2.10 16.44 15.23
C GLY A 209 -2.55 16.78 16.64
N LEU A 210 -1.67 16.54 17.61
CA LEU A 210 -1.91 16.90 19.00
C LEU A 210 -1.48 18.36 19.22
N PHE A 211 -2.41 19.23 19.59
CA PHE A 211 -2.18 20.68 19.68
C PHE A 211 -2.20 21.21 21.11
N SER A 212 -2.63 20.40 22.08
CA SER A 212 -2.64 20.81 23.48
C SER A 212 -1.26 21.23 23.99
N GLU A 213 -1.22 22.16 24.95
CA GLU A 213 0.02 22.70 25.49
C GLU A 213 0.67 21.71 26.47
N THR A 214 -0.14 21.03 27.28
CA THR A 214 0.37 20.09 28.27
C THR A 214 0.42 18.66 27.75
N MET A 215 1.39 17.89 28.24
CA MET A 215 1.52 16.48 27.88
C MET A 215 0.33 15.63 28.35
N GLU A 216 -0.29 15.98 29.48
CA GLU A 216 -1.47 15.27 29.99
C GLU A 216 -2.69 15.46 29.09
N GLU A 217 -2.89 16.67 28.55
CA GLU A 217 -3.96 16.95 27.60
C GLU A 217 -3.70 16.26 26.25
N ARG A 218 -2.45 16.27 25.77
CA ARG A 218 -2.04 15.52 24.55
C ARG A 218 -2.31 14.02 24.68
N ASP A 219 -2.03 13.43 25.85
CA ASP A 219 -2.38 12.03 26.13
C ASP A 219 -3.90 11.80 26.08
N GLY A 220 -4.68 12.76 26.60
CA GLY A 220 -6.14 12.73 26.51
C GLY A 220 -6.68 12.83 25.07
N GLU A 221 -6.13 13.74 24.26
CA GLU A 221 -6.45 13.91 22.84
C GLU A 221 -6.17 12.63 22.05
N LEU A 222 -4.95 12.10 22.19
CA LEU A 222 -4.54 10.88 21.51
C LEU A 222 -5.40 9.68 21.94
N LEU A 223 -5.69 9.56 23.24
CA LEU A 223 -6.59 8.52 23.75
C LEU A 223 -7.96 8.62 23.08
N GLY A 224 -8.54 9.81 22.96
CA GLY A 224 -9.83 10.02 22.32
C GLY A 224 -9.83 9.65 20.84
N ILE A 225 -8.75 10.00 20.12
CA ILE A 225 -8.55 9.60 18.71
C ILE A 225 -8.49 8.08 18.59
N LEU A 226 -7.64 7.42 19.39
CA LEU A 226 -7.45 5.97 19.31
C LEU A 226 -8.65 5.16 19.81
N GLN A 227 -9.43 5.69 20.77
CA GLN A 227 -10.69 5.08 21.18
C GLN A 227 -11.71 5.05 20.05
N LYS A 228 -11.90 6.18 19.35
CA LYS A 228 -12.76 6.25 18.17
C LYS A 228 -12.25 5.32 17.06
N ALA A 229 -10.94 5.31 16.86
CA ALA A 229 -10.33 4.50 15.82
C ALA A 229 -10.45 2.97 16.05
N ILE A 230 -10.55 2.53 17.30
CA ILE A 230 -10.73 1.11 17.65
C ILE A 230 -12.21 0.75 17.81
N ASP A 231 -13.11 1.72 17.97
CA ASP A 231 -14.51 1.45 18.34
C ASP A 231 -15.17 0.42 17.39
N ARG A 232 -15.79 -0.60 18.00
CA ARG A 232 -16.43 -1.74 17.32
C ARG A 232 -15.53 -2.58 16.39
N ARG A 233 -14.22 -2.34 16.36
CA ARG A 233 -13.24 -3.12 15.60
C ARG A 233 -12.56 -4.15 16.49
N GLN A 234 -12.33 -5.33 15.93
CA GLN A 234 -11.51 -6.34 16.57
C GLN A 234 -10.06 -6.17 16.13
N ILE A 235 -9.24 -5.60 17.01
CA ILE A 235 -7.81 -5.36 16.80
C ILE A 235 -7.05 -6.16 17.86
N SER A 236 -6.04 -6.94 17.48
CA SER A 236 -5.17 -7.71 18.39
C SER A 236 -3.80 -7.06 18.61
N SER A 237 -3.35 -6.23 17.67
CA SER A 237 -2.07 -5.51 17.80
C SER A 237 -2.16 -4.06 17.35
N VAL A 238 -1.37 -3.21 18.00
CA VAL A 238 -1.20 -1.80 17.66
C VAL A 238 0.28 -1.49 17.50
N TYR A 239 0.65 -0.86 16.39
CA TYR A 239 2.00 -0.39 16.10
C TYR A 239 2.00 1.14 16.15
N LEU A 240 2.89 1.71 16.94
CA LEU A 240 3.09 3.15 17.08
C LEU A 240 4.43 3.51 16.42
N VAL A 241 4.38 4.37 15.40
CA VAL A 241 5.55 4.72 14.57
C VAL A 241 5.67 6.24 14.45
N GLY A 242 6.88 6.76 14.64
CA GLY A 242 7.18 8.19 14.48
C GLY A 242 7.54 8.89 15.80
N SER A 243 8.17 10.06 15.67
CA SER A 243 8.74 10.80 16.80
C SER A 243 7.71 11.36 17.78
N GLY A 244 6.43 11.42 17.38
CA GLY A 244 5.36 11.99 18.19
C GLY A 244 4.91 11.10 19.36
N PHE A 245 5.42 9.87 19.46
CA PHE A 245 5.07 8.93 20.53
C PHE A 245 6.12 8.93 21.65
N ASP A 246 5.81 9.64 22.73
CA ASP A 246 6.53 9.55 24.00
C ASP A 246 5.77 8.64 24.98
N LEU A 247 6.06 7.34 24.91
CA LEU A 247 5.30 6.33 25.66
C LEU A 247 5.44 6.45 27.18
N GLU A 248 6.50 7.07 27.69
CA GLU A 248 6.67 7.30 29.13
C GLU A 248 5.63 8.30 29.67
N HIS A 249 5.23 9.24 28.81
CA HIS A 249 4.32 10.31 29.16
C HIS A 249 2.87 10.08 28.70
N LEU A 250 2.63 9.16 27.74
CA LEU A 250 1.31 8.81 27.22
C LEU A 250 0.60 7.69 28.02
N LYS A 251 0.56 7.82 29.35
CA LYS A 251 0.15 6.73 30.26
C LYS A 251 -1.29 6.28 30.08
N LYS A 252 -2.23 7.20 29.87
CA LYS A 252 -3.67 6.89 29.68
C LYS A 252 -3.86 6.16 28.35
N THR A 253 -3.24 6.65 27.29
CA THR A 253 -3.23 6.02 25.97
C THR A 253 -2.65 4.61 26.02
N VAL A 254 -1.43 4.44 26.55
CA VAL A 254 -0.77 3.12 26.63
C VAL A 254 -1.60 2.13 27.46
N SER A 255 -2.14 2.58 28.60
CA SER A 255 -3.01 1.75 29.44
C SER A 255 -4.29 1.31 28.74
N PHE A 256 -4.85 2.14 27.87
CA PHE A 256 -5.99 1.77 27.04
C PHE A 256 -5.57 0.75 25.97
N LEU A 257 -4.47 1.01 25.26
CA LEU A 257 -4.02 0.14 24.18
C LEU A 257 -3.68 -1.26 24.69
N LEU A 258 -3.01 -1.41 25.83
CA LEU A 258 -2.61 -2.71 26.40
C LEU A 258 -3.79 -3.59 26.91
N ARG A 259 -5.03 -3.08 26.93
CA ARG A 259 -6.21 -3.87 27.34
C ARG A 259 -6.61 -4.87 26.26
N GLY A 260 -6.01 -6.06 26.29
CA GLY A 260 -6.33 -7.17 25.39
C GLY A 260 -5.68 -7.07 24.01
N ARG A 261 -4.69 -6.18 23.83
CA ARG A 261 -3.89 -6.04 22.61
C ARG A 261 -2.41 -6.04 22.93
N ARG A 262 -1.61 -6.40 21.94
CA ARG A 262 -0.15 -6.20 21.96
C ARG A 262 0.16 -4.83 21.38
N VAL A 263 1.05 -4.09 22.03
CA VAL A 263 1.48 -2.77 21.58
C VAL A 263 2.95 -2.84 21.25
N PHE A 264 3.30 -2.40 20.04
CA PHE A 264 4.67 -2.34 19.55
C PHE A 264 4.99 -0.88 19.23
N SER A 265 6.24 -0.49 19.49
CA SER A 265 6.76 0.82 19.16
C SER A 265 8.10 0.66 18.48
N GLY A 266 8.37 1.53 17.51
CA GLY A 266 9.63 1.55 16.77
C GLY A 266 9.46 2.19 15.40
N SER A 267 10.57 2.44 14.70
CA SER A 267 10.55 3.12 13.41
C SER A 267 10.76 2.20 12.21
N ASN A 268 11.09 0.92 12.40
CA ASN A 268 11.63 0.05 11.33
C ASN A 268 10.67 -0.95 10.69
N LEU A 269 9.36 -0.74 10.88
CA LEU A 269 8.34 -1.66 10.41
C LEU A 269 8.35 -1.78 8.87
N TYR A 270 8.43 -0.68 8.14
CA TYR A 270 8.37 -0.70 6.68
C TYR A 270 9.63 -1.33 6.07
N GLY A 271 10.81 -1.02 6.59
CA GLY A 271 12.05 -1.67 6.14
C GLY A 271 12.02 -3.19 6.32
N LYS A 272 11.53 -3.66 7.48
CA LYS A 272 11.32 -5.10 7.73
C LYS A 272 10.24 -5.68 6.81
N GLY A 273 9.14 -4.96 6.62
CA GLY A 273 8.06 -5.31 5.70
C GLY A 273 8.53 -5.50 4.26
N ALA A 274 9.31 -4.56 3.74
CA ALA A 274 9.96 -4.66 2.44
C ALA A 274 10.91 -5.85 2.35
N CYS A 275 11.68 -6.10 3.41
CA CYS A 275 12.56 -7.27 3.43
C CYS A 275 11.77 -8.59 3.39
N TYR A 276 10.64 -8.65 4.08
CA TYR A 276 9.70 -9.78 3.98
C TYR A 276 9.04 -9.85 2.60
N GLY A 277 8.69 -8.72 1.98
CA GLY A 277 8.19 -8.66 0.60
C GLY A 277 9.16 -9.28 -0.40
N ALA A 278 10.44 -8.93 -0.32
CA ALA A 278 11.49 -9.57 -1.12
C ALA A 278 11.55 -11.09 -0.89
N TYR A 279 11.47 -11.53 0.37
CA TYR A 279 11.47 -12.95 0.74
C TYR A 279 10.26 -13.70 0.17
N LEU A 280 9.05 -13.14 0.31
CA LEU A 280 7.80 -13.71 -0.19
C LEU A 280 7.83 -13.87 -1.72
N ARG A 281 8.35 -12.87 -2.44
CA ARG A 281 8.52 -12.91 -3.90
C ARG A 281 9.47 -14.01 -4.35
N LEU A 282 10.61 -14.15 -3.69
CA LEU A 282 11.64 -15.12 -4.05
C LEU A 282 11.28 -16.56 -3.69
N ASN A 283 10.67 -16.77 -2.51
CA ASN A 283 10.55 -18.12 -1.94
C ASN A 283 9.13 -18.68 -1.96
N GLN A 284 8.11 -17.82 -2.10
CA GLN A 284 6.70 -18.21 -2.12
C GLN A 284 6.35 -19.23 -1.02
N PRO A 285 6.62 -18.91 0.25
CA PRO A 285 6.32 -19.83 1.35
C PRO A 285 4.81 -20.11 1.40
N GLU A 286 4.42 -21.23 1.99
CA GLU A 286 3.02 -21.69 2.04
C GLU A 286 2.04 -20.61 2.52
N ILE A 287 2.43 -19.83 3.55
CA ILE A 287 1.63 -18.73 4.10
C ILE A 287 1.22 -17.69 3.05
N ALA A 288 2.03 -17.47 2.02
CA ALA A 288 1.73 -16.52 0.94
C ALA A 288 0.52 -16.94 0.10
N SER A 289 0.19 -18.23 0.06
CA SER A 289 -0.98 -18.76 -0.65
C SER A 289 -2.25 -18.77 0.22
N GLN A 290 -2.10 -18.59 1.53
CA GLN A 290 -3.22 -18.64 2.48
C GLN A 290 -3.92 -17.28 2.64
N TYR A 291 -3.27 -16.19 2.24
CA TYR A 291 -3.78 -14.83 2.33
C TYR A 291 -3.71 -14.13 0.98
N TYR A 292 -4.66 -13.25 0.73
CA TYR A 292 -4.68 -12.39 -0.45
C TYR A 292 -4.95 -10.95 -0.03
N PHE A 293 -4.01 -10.06 -0.36
CA PHE A 293 -4.10 -8.66 -0.02
C PHE A 293 -4.82 -7.87 -1.13
N LEU A 294 -5.96 -7.28 -0.78
CA LEU A 294 -6.66 -6.31 -1.61
C LEU A 294 -6.02 -4.94 -1.40
N ASP A 295 -4.95 -4.68 -2.16
CA ASP A 295 -4.31 -3.37 -2.22
C ASP A 295 -5.26 -2.30 -2.81
N ASP A 296 -4.81 -1.03 -2.80
CA ASP A 296 -5.63 0.09 -3.22
C ASP A 296 -5.98 0.08 -4.72
N ASN A 297 -5.30 -0.74 -5.53
CA ASN A 297 -5.57 -0.87 -6.96
C ASN A 297 -6.53 -2.01 -7.30
N ARG A 298 -6.97 -2.80 -6.32
CA ARG A 298 -7.83 -3.96 -6.56
C ARG A 298 -9.29 -3.68 -6.27
N LEU A 299 -10.15 -4.20 -7.14
CA LEU A 299 -11.58 -4.22 -6.91
C LEU A 299 -11.91 -5.03 -5.63
N LYS A 300 -12.74 -4.47 -4.75
CA LYS A 300 -13.07 -5.08 -3.45
C LYS A 300 -14.38 -5.86 -3.44
N GLU A 301 -15.20 -5.72 -4.47
CA GLU A 301 -16.52 -6.33 -4.56
C GLU A 301 -16.71 -7.05 -5.89
N ASN A 302 -17.28 -8.25 -5.88
CA ASN A 302 -17.72 -8.89 -7.11
C ASN A 302 -19.01 -8.23 -7.58
N ILE A 303 -19.09 -7.92 -8.87
CA ILE A 303 -20.31 -7.42 -9.52
C ILE A 303 -20.77 -8.46 -10.51
N GLY A 304 -22.01 -8.91 -10.36
CA GLY A 304 -22.60 -9.90 -11.25
C GLY A 304 -24.11 -9.82 -11.27
N ILE A 305 -24.74 -10.81 -11.88
CA ILE A 305 -26.19 -10.95 -11.97
C ILE A 305 -26.61 -12.39 -11.67
N ARG A 306 -27.85 -12.58 -11.21
CA ARG A 306 -28.50 -13.90 -11.22
C ARG A 306 -29.23 -14.06 -12.54
N ALA A 307 -28.73 -14.92 -13.41
CA ALA A 307 -29.27 -15.14 -14.75
C ALA A 307 -29.82 -16.56 -14.92
N GLN A 308 -30.78 -16.73 -15.83
CA GLN A 308 -31.27 -18.04 -16.24
C GLN A 308 -30.38 -18.60 -17.35
N VAL A 309 -29.66 -19.69 -17.08
CA VAL A 309 -28.85 -20.41 -18.07
C VAL A 309 -29.35 -21.83 -18.16
N LYS A 310 -29.84 -22.23 -19.33
CA LYS A 310 -30.39 -23.58 -19.59
C LYS A 310 -31.47 -24.02 -18.58
N GLY A 311 -32.26 -23.07 -18.07
CA GLY A 311 -33.34 -23.31 -17.12
C GLY A 311 -32.91 -23.36 -15.65
N GLU A 312 -31.64 -23.07 -15.34
CA GLU A 312 -31.13 -22.96 -13.98
C GLU A 312 -30.74 -21.51 -13.67
N THR A 313 -31.07 -21.04 -12.46
CA THR A 313 -30.61 -19.75 -11.95
C THR A 313 -29.15 -19.87 -11.53
N VAL A 314 -28.25 -19.18 -12.23
CA VAL A 314 -26.81 -19.16 -11.94
C VAL A 314 -26.34 -17.72 -11.65
N TYR A 315 -25.32 -17.60 -10.80
CA TYR A 315 -24.60 -16.32 -10.66
C TYR A 315 -23.60 -16.17 -11.80
N HIS A 316 -23.70 -15.08 -12.54
CA HIS A 316 -22.80 -14.72 -13.62
C HIS A 316 -22.02 -13.45 -13.22
N PRO A 317 -20.70 -13.55 -12.96
CA PRO A 317 -19.87 -12.39 -12.63
C PRO A 317 -19.51 -11.59 -13.88
N PHE A 318 -19.54 -10.26 -13.77
CA PHE A 318 -19.00 -9.33 -14.76
C PHE A 318 -17.63 -8.82 -14.32
N LEU A 319 -17.54 -8.32 -13.09
CA LEU A 319 -16.28 -7.84 -12.50
C LEU A 319 -15.97 -8.68 -11.27
N GLU A 320 -14.82 -9.34 -11.29
CA GLU A 320 -14.31 -10.12 -10.17
C GLU A 320 -13.37 -9.26 -9.31
N ALA A 321 -13.60 -9.29 -8.01
CA ALA A 321 -12.75 -8.61 -7.05
C ALA A 321 -11.35 -9.22 -7.04
N GLY A 322 -10.35 -8.37 -6.79
CA GLY A 322 -8.94 -8.70 -6.93
C GLY A 322 -8.33 -8.31 -8.28
N VAL A 323 -9.13 -8.02 -9.31
CA VAL A 323 -8.66 -7.43 -10.58
C VAL A 323 -8.24 -5.98 -10.35
N ASN A 324 -7.21 -5.52 -11.08
CA ASN A 324 -6.80 -4.12 -11.06
C ASN A 324 -7.93 -3.25 -11.64
N TRP A 325 -8.38 -2.22 -10.92
CA TRP A 325 -9.53 -1.42 -11.36
C TRP A 325 -9.30 -0.77 -12.73
N TYR A 326 -8.08 -0.35 -13.06
CA TYR A 326 -7.75 0.24 -14.37
C TYR A 326 -7.68 -0.79 -15.52
N GLU A 327 -7.72 -2.08 -15.20
CA GLU A 327 -7.85 -3.17 -16.19
C GLU A 327 -9.30 -3.65 -16.32
N ALA A 328 -10.22 -3.11 -15.52
CA ALA A 328 -11.64 -3.45 -15.60
C ALA A 328 -12.25 -2.85 -16.88
N ASP A 329 -12.40 -3.69 -17.90
CA ASP A 329 -13.08 -3.40 -19.16
C ASP A 329 -13.78 -4.69 -19.62
N VAL A 330 -15.09 -4.79 -19.35
CA VAL A 330 -15.88 -6.01 -19.61
C VAL A 330 -17.14 -5.66 -20.37
N THR A 331 -17.41 -6.41 -21.45
CA THR A 331 -18.64 -6.28 -22.24
C THR A 331 -19.37 -7.61 -22.29
N ASP A 332 -20.66 -7.60 -21.94
CA ASP A 332 -21.52 -8.78 -22.00
C ASP A 332 -22.92 -8.44 -22.53
N ASP A 333 -23.53 -9.40 -23.24
CA ASP A 333 -24.89 -9.28 -23.76
C ASP A 333 -25.85 -10.13 -22.93
N LEU A 334 -26.98 -9.53 -22.51
CA LEU A 334 -28.04 -10.20 -21.77
C LEU A 334 -29.36 -10.12 -22.53
N ILE A 335 -30.26 -11.05 -22.24
CA ILE A 335 -31.66 -11.01 -22.69
C ILE A 335 -32.53 -10.81 -21.46
N LEU A 336 -33.33 -9.74 -21.45
CA LEU A 336 -34.30 -9.50 -20.38
C LEU A 336 -35.46 -10.49 -20.50
N GLU A 337 -35.88 -11.06 -19.37
CA GLU A 337 -36.99 -12.01 -19.34
C GLU A 337 -38.32 -11.28 -19.57
N ASP A 338 -38.58 -10.27 -18.75
CA ASP A 338 -39.68 -9.33 -18.85
C ASP A 338 -39.30 -7.99 -18.17
N GLY A 339 -40.17 -6.98 -18.33
CA GLY A 339 -40.01 -5.69 -17.66
C GLY A 339 -38.92 -4.79 -18.25
N ASN A 340 -38.47 -3.83 -17.44
CA ASN A 340 -37.47 -2.84 -17.80
C ASN A 340 -36.46 -2.59 -16.66
N GLU A 341 -36.22 -3.60 -15.83
CA GLU A 341 -35.34 -3.51 -14.67
C GLU A 341 -34.19 -4.50 -14.80
N LEU A 342 -33.01 -4.07 -14.36
CA LEU A 342 -31.80 -4.88 -14.27
C LEU A 342 -31.34 -4.89 -12.82
N HIS A 343 -31.13 -6.09 -12.26
CA HIS A 343 -30.70 -6.27 -10.87
C HIS A 343 -29.28 -6.79 -10.83
N LEU A 344 -28.34 -5.93 -10.44
CA LEU A 344 -26.95 -6.31 -10.19
C LEU A 344 -26.79 -6.76 -8.73
N VAL A 345 -25.91 -7.72 -8.51
CA VAL A 345 -25.57 -8.26 -7.19
C VAL A 345 -24.14 -7.90 -6.87
N LEU A 346 -23.95 -7.05 -5.86
CA LEU A 346 -22.66 -6.59 -5.37
C LEU A 346 -22.28 -7.41 -4.13
N THR A 347 -21.14 -8.09 -4.19
CA THR A 347 -20.67 -9.01 -3.13
C THR A 347 -19.29 -8.60 -2.61
N PRO A 348 -19.19 -7.98 -1.42
CA PRO A 348 -17.92 -7.57 -0.85
C PRO A 348 -17.00 -8.74 -0.46
N LEU A 349 -15.73 -8.69 -0.89
CA LEU A 349 -14.69 -9.65 -0.45
C LEU A 349 -14.19 -9.38 0.97
N THR A 350 -14.31 -8.13 1.43
CA THR A 350 -13.99 -7.70 2.80
C THR A 350 -15.03 -8.19 3.82
N GLY A 351 -16.09 -8.85 3.35
CA GLY A 351 -17.22 -9.25 4.17
C GLY A 351 -18.23 -8.12 4.33
N GLY A 352 -19.46 -8.47 4.68
CA GLY A 352 -20.56 -7.50 4.72
C GLY A 352 -21.85 -8.09 4.17
N LYS A 353 -22.81 -7.22 3.89
CA LYS A 353 -24.09 -7.60 3.30
C LYS A 353 -23.95 -7.57 1.77
N VAL A 354 -24.51 -8.57 1.11
CA VAL A 354 -24.70 -8.56 -0.35
C VAL A 354 -25.76 -7.51 -0.69
N GLU A 355 -25.46 -6.63 -1.62
CA GLU A 355 -26.35 -5.56 -2.07
C GLU A 355 -26.98 -5.91 -3.42
N ASP A 356 -28.26 -5.57 -3.57
CA ASP A 356 -29.02 -5.69 -4.82
C ASP A 356 -29.18 -4.28 -5.38
N PHE A 357 -28.57 -4.02 -6.52
CA PHE A 357 -28.56 -2.71 -7.16
C PHE A 357 -29.46 -2.76 -8.40
N MET A 358 -30.65 -2.17 -8.26
CA MET A 358 -31.65 -2.12 -9.32
C MET A 358 -31.41 -0.90 -10.22
N ILE A 359 -31.40 -1.15 -11.53
CA ILE A 359 -31.31 -0.13 -12.57
C ILE A 359 -32.59 -0.18 -13.39
N ARG A 360 -33.25 0.97 -13.52
CA ARG A 360 -34.44 1.10 -14.35
C ARG A 360 -34.08 1.61 -15.75
N LEU A 361 -34.46 0.85 -16.76
CA LEU A 361 -34.28 1.18 -18.17
C LEU A 361 -35.48 2.01 -18.63
N ASP A 362 -35.48 3.28 -18.25
CA ASP A 362 -36.57 4.20 -18.59
C ASP A 362 -36.71 4.35 -20.10
N HIS A 363 -37.95 4.41 -20.57
CA HIS A 363 -38.32 4.50 -21.99
C HIS A 363 -37.97 3.29 -22.85
N LEU A 364 -37.52 2.18 -22.26
CA LEU A 364 -37.39 0.90 -22.96
C LEU A 364 -38.77 0.44 -23.48
N PRO A 365 -38.91 0.12 -24.78
CA PRO A 365 -40.18 -0.36 -25.31
C PRO A 365 -40.57 -1.71 -24.71
N VAL A 366 -41.86 -1.89 -24.45
CA VAL A 366 -42.39 -3.18 -24.00
C VAL A 366 -42.33 -4.16 -25.17
N ARG A 367 -41.56 -5.25 -25.01
CA ARG A 367 -41.46 -6.36 -25.95
C ARG A 367 -41.76 -7.65 -25.21
N GLU A 368 -42.58 -8.53 -25.79
CA GLU A 368 -42.94 -9.80 -25.17
C GLU A 368 -41.91 -10.90 -25.50
N GLY A 369 -41.74 -11.86 -24.59
CA GLY A 369 -41.12 -13.15 -24.92
C GLY A 369 -39.61 -13.15 -25.11
N ARG A 370 -38.84 -12.56 -24.19
CA ARG A 370 -37.35 -12.58 -24.20
C ARG A 370 -36.75 -11.98 -25.50
N THR A 371 -37.38 -10.92 -25.99
CA THR A 371 -37.03 -10.24 -27.25
C THR A 371 -36.34 -8.89 -27.02
N THR A 372 -35.83 -8.66 -25.82
CA THR A 372 -35.01 -7.49 -25.51
C THR A 372 -33.60 -7.95 -25.15
N ARG A 373 -32.68 -7.81 -26.10
CA ARG A 373 -31.24 -7.97 -25.83
C ARG A 373 -30.65 -6.62 -25.47
N ILE A 374 -29.89 -6.58 -24.39
CA ILE A 374 -29.11 -5.42 -23.98
C ILE A 374 -27.64 -5.77 -23.95
N ARG A 375 -26.78 -4.79 -24.20
CA ARG A 375 -25.33 -4.87 -23.98
C ARG A 375 -24.96 -4.09 -22.74
N LEU A 376 -24.21 -4.71 -21.86
CA LEU A 376 -23.60 -4.09 -20.69
C LEU A 376 -22.13 -3.87 -21.01
N HIS A 377 -21.61 -2.68 -20.71
CA HIS A 377 -20.20 -2.36 -20.77
C HIS A 377 -19.76 -1.75 -19.43
N PHE A 378 -18.91 -2.48 -18.71
CA PHE A 378 -18.38 -2.10 -17.42
C PHE A 378 -16.96 -1.59 -17.57
N THR A 379 -16.70 -0.41 -17.00
CA THR A 379 -15.36 0.15 -16.81
C THR A 379 -15.24 0.70 -15.39
N MET A 380 -14.04 1.01 -14.93
CA MET A 380 -13.85 1.76 -13.69
C MET A 380 -13.14 3.08 -13.96
N THR A 381 -13.73 4.17 -13.46
CA THR A 381 -13.17 5.52 -13.60
C THR A 381 -12.38 5.94 -12.35
N ALA A 382 -12.60 5.26 -11.24
CA ALA A 382 -11.86 5.41 -9.99
C ALA A 382 -11.87 4.08 -9.22
N ARG A 383 -11.05 3.98 -8.17
CA ARG A 383 -10.96 2.79 -7.31
C ARG A 383 -12.31 2.29 -6.79
N ASP A 384 -13.20 3.22 -6.45
CA ASP A 384 -14.49 2.98 -5.80
C ASP A 384 -15.68 3.29 -6.73
N MET A 385 -15.42 3.49 -8.03
CA MET A 385 -16.44 3.90 -8.98
C MET A 385 -16.44 3.02 -10.23
N VAL A 386 -17.51 2.23 -10.37
CA VAL A 386 -17.80 1.46 -11.57
C VAL A 386 -18.72 2.29 -12.46
N HIS A 387 -18.34 2.42 -13.72
CA HIS A 387 -19.13 3.04 -14.77
C HIS A 387 -19.72 1.95 -15.66
N LEU A 388 -21.05 1.89 -15.72
CA LEU A 388 -21.81 0.95 -16.52
C LEU A 388 -22.56 1.68 -17.62
N VAL A 389 -22.35 1.25 -18.87
CA VAL A 389 -23.16 1.65 -20.02
C VAL A 389 -24.03 0.47 -20.43
N ILE A 390 -25.33 0.73 -20.60
CA ILE A 390 -26.32 -0.25 -21.05
C ILE A 390 -26.87 0.21 -22.39
N GLU A 391 -26.83 -0.63 -23.42
CA GLU A 391 -27.34 -0.31 -24.77
C GLU A 391 -28.43 -1.31 -25.19
N ASP A 392 -29.58 -0.82 -25.65
CA ASP A 392 -30.62 -1.68 -26.25
C ASP A 392 -30.19 -2.14 -27.64
N LEU A 393 -29.98 -3.45 -27.80
CA LEU A 393 -29.62 -4.06 -29.07
C LEU A 393 -30.84 -4.58 -29.84
N GLY A 394 -32.05 -4.53 -29.26
CA GLY A 394 -33.23 -5.16 -29.82
C GLY A 394 -33.09 -6.68 -29.92
N PHE A 395 -33.66 -7.28 -30.96
CA PHE A 395 -33.60 -8.70 -31.27
C PHE A 395 -33.65 -8.92 -32.80
N GLY A 396 -32.62 -8.41 -33.48
CA GLY A 396 -32.51 -8.47 -34.93
C GLY A 396 -33.53 -7.57 -35.64
N GLU A 397 -33.96 -7.97 -36.83
CA GLU A 397 -34.89 -7.18 -37.66
C GLU A 397 -36.33 -7.19 -37.13
N ILE A 398 -36.71 -8.21 -36.36
CA ILE A 398 -38.07 -8.37 -35.82
C ILE A 398 -38.35 -7.33 -34.73
N PHE A 399 -37.34 -7.07 -33.91
CA PHE A 399 -37.37 -6.04 -32.87
C PHE A 399 -36.12 -5.17 -33.01
N PRO A 400 -36.13 -4.11 -33.82
CA PRO A 400 -34.94 -3.30 -34.01
C PRO A 400 -34.47 -2.64 -32.71
N SER A 401 -33.16 -2.43 -32.61
CA SER A 401 -32.55 -1.60 -31.58
C SER A 401 -33.19 -0.22 -31.58
N THR A 402 -33.49 0.30 -30.40
CA THR A 402 -33.93 1.70 -30.24
C THR A 402 -32.77 2.69 -30.27
N GLY A 403 -31.52 2.22 -30.16
CA GLY A 403 -30.34 3.05 -29.94
C GLY A 403 -30.28 3.72 -28.58
N LEU A 404 -31.21 3.40 -27.67
CA LEU A 404 -31.20 3.93 -26.31
C LEU A 404 -29.97 3.43 -25.55
N LYS A 405 -29.40 4.35 -24.77
CA LYS A 405 -28.29 4.09 -23.86
C LYS A 405 -28.61 4.62 -22.48
N TRP A 406 -28.27 3.85 -21.47
CA TRP A 406 -28.36 4.25 -20.07
C TRP A 406 -26.96 4.18 -19.46
N GLU A 407 -26.58 5.20 -18.70
CA GLU A 407 -25.31 5.26 -18.01
C GLU A 407 -25.55 5.28 -16.51
N GLN A 408 -24.80 4.46 -15.77
CA GLN A 408 -24.91 4.37 -14.33
C GLN A 408 -23.53 4.35 -13.70
N ASN A 409 -23.34 5.21 -12.71
CA ASN A 409 -22.19 5.14 -11.82
C ASN A 409 -22.60 4.40 -10.54
N ILE A 410 -21.83 3.38 -10.18
CA ILE A 410 -22.09 2.48 -9.05
C ILE A 410 -20.92 2.62 -8.07
N THR A 411 -21.19 3.19 -6.91
CA THR A 411 -20.19 3.32 -5.85
C THR A 411 -20.04 1.98 -5.13
N ILE A 412 -18.81 1.49 -5.05
CA ILE A 412 -18.47 0.31 -4.25
C ILE A 412 -17.86 0.76 -2.93
N HIS A 413 -18.25 0.12 -1.84
CA HIS A 413 -17.93 0.56 -0.48
C HIS A 413 -17.00 -0.38 0.28
N GLY A 414 -16.52 -1.45 -0.40
CA GLY A 414 -15.75 -2.56 0.14
C GLY A 414 -14.76 -2.26 1.28
#